data_AF-A0A8X7W6T4-F1
#
_entry.id   AF-A0A8X7W6T4-F1
#
_cell.length_a   1.000
_cell.length_b   1.000
_cell.length_c   1.000
_cell.angle_alpha   90.00
_cell.angle_beta   90.00
_cell.angle_gamma   90.00
#
_symmetry.space_group_name_H-M   'P 1'
#
loop_
_entity.id
_entity.type
_entity.pdbx_description
1 polymer ?
#
loop_
_entity_poly.entity_id
_entity_poly.type
_entity_poly.pdbx_seq_one_letter_code
_entity_poly.pdbx_strand_id
1 'polypeptide(L)'
;MANQVSPGSKSINGAVTANGRNSKDENSGFAFVNCSIGGTGHVWLGRAWRPYSRVIFVSTFMTDVIAPEGWNNFNDPSRDA
;
A
#
# COMPACT_ATOMS: atom_id res chain seq x y z
N MET A 1 4.37 10.46 15.57
CA MET A 1 4.34 8.99 15.69
C MET A 1 2.89 8.57 15.57
N ALA A 2 2.55 7.51 14.82
CA ALA A 2 1.14 7.12 14.65
C ALA A 2 0.57 6.62 15.99
N ASN A 3 -0.59 7.12 16.39
CA ASN A 3 -1.25 6.70 17.63
C ASN A 3 -1.76 5.27 17.49
N GLN A 4 -1.70 4.53 18.60
CA GLN A 4 -2.26 3.19 18.70
C GLN A 4 -3.79 3.24 18.59
N VAL A 5 -4.34 2.19 18.00
CA VAL A 5 -5.74 2.06 17.62
C VAL A 5 -6.44 1.07 18.54
N SER A 6 -7.65 1.42 18.97
CA SER A 6 -8.36 0.70 20.03
C SER A 6 -8.68 -0.76 19.62
N PRO A 7 -8.63 -1.73 20.55
CA PRO A 7 -9.01 -3.11 20.26
C PRO A 7 -10.43 -3.21 19.67
N GLY A 8 -10.58 -3.93 18.55
CA GLY A 8 -11.86 -4.09 17.83
C GLY A 8 -12.12 -3.04 16.74
N SER A 9 -11.33 -1.96 16.67
CA SER A 9 -11.37 -1.06 15.52
C SER A 9 -10.56 -1.65 14.37
N LYS A 10 -11.18 -1.84 13.19
CA LYS A 10 -10.46 -2.14 11.94
C LYS A 10 -9.82 -0.85 11.41
N SER A 11 -8.94 -0.27 12.20
CA SER A 11 -8.15 0.87 11.76
C SER A 11 -6.97 0.39 10.94
N ILE A 12 -6.59 1.15 9.93
CA ILE A 12 -5.41 0.83 9.13
C ILE A 12 -4.13 1.08 9.94
N ASN A 13 -3.33 0.03 10.12
CA ASN A 13 -2.08 0.06 10.87
C ASN A 13 -0.88 0.49 10.02
N GLY A 14 -0.98 0.47 8.69
CA GLY A 14 0.13 0.79 7.80
C GLY A 14 -0.11 0.44 6.34
N ALA A 15 0.97 0.43 5.57
CA ALA A 15 0.98 0.01 4.17
C ALA A 15 2.25 -0.81 3.89
N VAL A 16 2.13 -1.87 3.09
CA VAL A 16 3.27 -2.72 2.69
C VAL A 16 4.29 -1.92 1.87
N THR A 17 3.81 -1.01 1.02
CA THR A 17 4.67 -0.24 0.10
C THR A 17 4.43 1.27 0.18
N ALA A 18 5.48 2.04 -0.15
CA ALA A 18 5.44 3.49 -0.31
C ALA A 18 6.39 3.90 -1.43
N ASN A 19 6.00 3.64 -2.69
CA ASN A 19 6.88 3.93 -3.83
C ASN A 19 6.99 5.45 -4.08
N GLY A 20 8.22 5.91 -4.29
CA GLY A 20 8.57 7.34 -4.34
C GLY A 20 8.73 7.90 -5.76
N ARG A 21 8.17 7.26 -6.78
CA ARG A 21 8.28 7.72 -8.17
C ARG A 21 7.61 9.08 -8.35
N ASN A 22 8.37 10.07 -8.85
CA ASN A 22 7.98 11.48 -8.81
C ASN A 22 7.61 12.07 -10.18
N SER A 23 7.92 11.39 -11.27
CA SER A 23 7.52 11.82 -12.62
C SER A 23 7.10 10.64 -13.50
N LYS A 24 6.38 10.95 -14.59
CA LYS A 24 6.02 9.97 -15.63
C LYS A 24 7.24 9.46 -16.40
N ASP A 25 8.32 10.24 -16.45
CA ASP A 25 9.52 9.95 -17.24
C ASP A 25 10.50 9.04 -16.48
N GLU A 26 10.36 8.94 -15.16
CA GLU A 26 11.09 7.96 -14.37
C GLU A 26 10.66 6.53 -14.73
N ASN A 27 11.60 5.66 -15.07
CA ASN A 27 11.33 4.24 -15.29
C ASN A 27 11.62 3.41 -14.03
N SER A 28 10.93 3.73 -12.95
CA SER A 28 11.07 3.07 -11.64
C SER A 28 9.73 2.50 -11.15
N GLY A 29 9.78 1.65 -10.14
CA GLY A 29 8.61 1.02 -9.53
C GLY A 29 8.98 -0.21 -8.72
N PHE A 30 8.00 -0.80 -8.04
CA PHE A 30 8.15 -2.09 -7.38
C PHE A 30 7.31 -3.15 -8.08
N ALA A 31 7.88 -4.35 -8.26
CA ALA A 31 7.17 -5.51 -8.78
C ALA A 31 7.41 -6.70 -7.84
N PHE A 32 6.33 -7.22 -7.28
CA PHE A 32 6.32 -8.42 -6.44
C PHE A 32 5.66 -9.54 -7.25
N VAL A 33 6.44 -10.58 -7.60
CA VAL A 33 5.99 -11.66 -8.48
C VAL A 33 6.16 -12.99 -7.73
N ASN A 34 5.11 -13.81 -7.70
CA ASN A 34 5.10 -15.10 -7.01
C ASN A 34 5.47 -14.98 -5.51
N CYS A 35 4.93 -13.96 -4.85
CA CYS A 35 5.17 -13.68 -3.43
C CYS A 35 4.02 -14.19 -2.54
N SER A 36 4.21 -14.10 -1.23
CA SER A 36 3.17 -14.29 -0.22
C SER A 36 3.17 -13.11 0.75
N ILE A 37 2.01 -12.54 1.03
CA ILE A 37 1.81 -11.49 2.03
C ILE A 37 0.93 -12.05 3.14
N GLY A 38 1.46 -12.03 4.37
CA GLY A 38 0.73 -12.39 5.57
C GLY A 38 1.31 -11.68 6.78
N GLY A 39 0.73 -11.91 7.95
CA GLY A 39 1.18 -11.31 9.20
C GLY A 39 0.03 -11.05 10.16
N THR A 40 0.18 -10.03 10.98
CA THR A 40 -0.86 -9.55 11.91
C THR A 40 -1.15 -8.08 11.62
N GLY A 41 -2.38 -7.64 11.91
CA GLY A 41 -2.83 -6.27 11.69
C GLY A 41 -3.70 -6.11 10.44
N HIS A 42 -3.99 -4.85 10.10
CA HIS A 42 -4.86 -4.46 9.01
C HIS A 42 -4.17 -3.36 8.18
N VAL A 43 -3.72 -3.65 6.96
CA VAL A 43 -2.82 -2.77 6.20
C VAL A 43 -3.24 -2.63 4.73
N TRP A 44 -2.82 -1.54 4.08
CA TRP A 44 -2.92 -1.42 2.62
C TRP A 44 -1.76 -2.14 1.91
N LEU A 45 -1.96 -2.52 0.65
CA LEU A 45 -0.91 -2.92 -0.28
C LEU A 45 0.13 -1.81 -0.47
N GLY A 46 -0.31 -0.56 -0.47
CA GLY A 46 0.59 0.56 -0.63
C GLY A 46 -0.05 1.91 -0.40
N ARG A 47 0.81 2.92 -0.27
CA ARG A 47 0.42 4.33 -0.31
C ARG A 47 1.26 5.13 -1.31
N ALA A 48 0.63 6.06 -2.02
CA ALA A 48 1.29 6.88 -3.04
C ALA A 48 2.16 7.99 -2.41
N TRP A 49 3.36 7.64 -1.94
CA TRP A 49 4.28 8.60 -1.31
C TRP A 49 4.61 9.79 -2.23
N ARG A 50 4.69 9.54 -3.54
CA ARG A 50 4.84 10.56 -4.59
C ARG A 50 3.79 10.37 -5.71
N PRO A 51 3.52 11.41 -6.53
CA PRO A 51 2.37 11.42 -7.44
C PRO A 51 2.39 10.36 -8.54
N TYR A 52 3.55 9.78 -8.87
CA TYR A 52 3.69 8.78 -9.94
C TYR A 52 4.04 7.39 -9.40
N SER A 53 3.77 7.15 -8.11
CA SER A 53 3.98 5.88 -7.40
C SER A 53 3.49 4.70 -8.24
N ARG A 54 4.34 3.68 -8.41
CA ARG A 54 4.05 2.50 -9.23
C ARG A 54 4.44 1.22 -8.49
N VAL A 55 3.46 0.38 -8.21
CA VAL A 55 3.65 -0.91 -7.54
C VAL A 55 2.75 -1.95 -8.21
N ILE A 56 3.29 -3.13 -8.47
CA ILE A 56 2.56 -4.26 -9.07
C ILE A 56 2.75 -5.50 -8.20
N PHE A 57 1.66 -6.20 -7.90
CA PHE A 57 1.65 -7.53 -7.31
C PHE A 57 1.10 -8.51 -8.35
N VAL A 58 1.88 -9.53 -8.72
CA VAL A 58 1.50 -10.56 -9.71
C VAL A 58 1.61 -11.93 -9.07
N SER A 59 0.59 -12.77 -9.26
CA SER A 59 0.56 -14.15 -8.74
C SER A 59 0.95 -14.22 -7.26
N THR A 60 0.47 -13.27 -6.47
CA THR A 60 0.85 -13.11 -5.06
C THR A 60 -0.30 -13.54 -4.17
N PHE A 61 -0.05 -14.49 -3.28
CA PHE A 61 -1.00 -14.89 -2.25
C PHE A 61 -1.06 -13.82 -1.16
N MET A 62 -2.26 -13.48 -0.68
CA MET A 62 -2.46 -12.45 0.34
C MET A 62 -3.48 -12.94 1.36
N THR A 63 -3.12 -12.92 2.65
CA THR A 63 -4.09 -13.21 3.72
C THR A 63 -5.01 -12.02 3.98
N ASP A 64 -5.96 -12.17 4.90
CA ASP A 64 -6.94 -11.16 5.30
C ASP A 64 -6.35 -9.95 6.05
N VAL A 65 -5.03 -9.85 6.14
CA VAL A 65 -4.32 -8.67 6.67
C VAL A 65 -4.41 -7.47 5.73
N ILE A 66 -4.71 -7.70 4.44
CA ILE A 66 -4.88 -6.64 3.46
C ILE A 66 -6.29 -6.07 3.53
N ALA A 67 -6.36 -4.75 3.74
CA ALA A 67 -7.62 -4.01 3.76
C ALA A 67 -8.35 -4.13 2.41
N PRO A 68 -9.69 -4.27 2.38
CA PRO A 68 -10.47 -4.36 1.15
C PRO A 68 -10.28 -3.17 0.20
N GLU A 69 -10.01 -1.97 0.72
CA GLU A 69 -9.70 -0.77 -0.07
C GLU A 69 -8.40 -0.93 -0.87
N GLY A 70 -7.49 -1.80 -0.41
CA GLY A 70 -6.24 -2.16 -1.08
C GLY A 70 -5.16 -1.07 -1.03
N TRP A 71 -5.48 0.19 -1.35
CA TRP A 71 -4.52 1.27 -1.55
C TRP A 71 -4.92 2.57 -0.85
N ASN A 72 -3.95 3.46 -0.68
CA ASN A 72 -4.17 4.81 -0.16
C ASN A 72 -3.43 5.87 -1.00
N ASN A 73 -4.13 6.91 -1.41
CA ASN A 73 -3.59 8.02 -2.19
C ASN A 73 -2.69 8.99 -1.38
N PHE A 74 -2.30 8.62 -0.16
CA PHE A 74 -1.57 9.46 0.78
C PHE A 74 -2.32 10.75 1.17
N ASN A 75 -3.66 10.65 1.23
CA ASN A 75 -4.61 11.74 1.52
C ASN A 75 -4.56 12.87 0.48
N ASP A 76 -4.19 12.54 -0.75
CA ASP A 76 -4.13 13.46 -1.88
C ASP A 76 -4.94 12.89 -3.06
N PRO A 77 -6.18 13.36 -3.27
CA PRO A 77 -7.06 12.84 -4.33
C PRO A 77 -6.48 12.95 -5.74
N SER A 78 -5.50 13.84 -5.97
CA SER A 78 -4.83 13.95 -7.27
C SER A 78 -3.99 12.71 -7.63
N ARG A 79 -3.82 11.78 -6.68
CA ARG A 79 -3.04 10.53 -6.83
C ARG A 79 -3.91 9.29 -7.01
N ASP A 80 -5.24 9.43 -7.06
CA ASP A 80 -6.20 8.37 -7.42
C ASP A 80 -6.42 8.32 -8.95
N ALA A 81 -5.32 8.29 -9.71
CA ALA A 81 -5.37 8.24 -11.17
C ALA A 81 -5.62 6.83 -11.71
#